data_AF-A0A5J6MGZ0-F1
#
_entry.id   AF-A0A5J6MGZ0-F1
#
_cell.length_a   1.000
_cell.length_b   1.000
_cell.length_c   1.000
_cell.angle_alpha   90.00
_cell.angle_beta   90.00
_cell.angle_gamma   90.00
#
_symmetry.space_group_name_H-M   'P 1'
#
loop_
_entity.id
_entity.type
_entity.pdbx_description
1 polymer ?
#
loop_
_entity_poly.entity_id
_entity_poly.type
_entity_poly.pdbx_seq_one_letter_code
_entity_poly.pdbx_strand_id
1 'polypeptide(L)'
;MRAPLAGLAFILTFVASLAAGFADDTAAGPMTVAQASQAVQDLGLDTKPSGDAKEIEVTWIKGKVPVPGSIALTVDAHGKVAAIDPLAPIPADRILFLSREILHDFAQRWNNRNLGPTHLDLENSGVLVLTATYPRTPAPYDATRMKRDIGAFRTTLDRVLDDLAQESKAHQSQGDKAYASDWELADPSKMPARAVGRLETQGGFICTATLVAEDIVLTAAHCVMDDKGRHVKPLLFNAGSDHGDAVATANVTAVHVDPDYDPVHQFDGKTIDNPAFGRDWALPTLDSPIGRQTGIIDVFAATKPDLNGIVDDAKSDVIQIGYGGQGGFRPKLRHSCGPADVLDARYYTTQCGLVKGDSGSPLLLHQGDKYRIIGINYAWVDLDYVNHVFLVVGSAAFAPTLKDLGSGKLQATPVEDWIKDPNVDSRAGAMGQRASDLR
;
A
#
# COMPACT_ATOMS: atom_id res chain seq x y z
N MET A 1 81.89 -37.98 35.80
CA MET A 1 83.12 -37.34 35.27
C MET A 1 82.73 -36.12 34.46
N ARG A 2 83.43 -35.00 34.72
CA ARG A 2 83.50 -33.76 33.93
C ARG A 2 82.30 -32.78 33.95
N ALA A 3 82.46 -31.75 34.78
CA ALA A 3 82.32 -30.34 34.36
C ALA A 3 83.57 -29.97 33.49
N PRO A 4 83.72 -28.77 32.84
CA PRO A 4 83.08 -27.48 33.21
C PRO A 4 82.87 -26.43 32.07
N LEU A 5 82.57 -25.19 32.52
CA LEU A 5 82.75 -23.85 31.91
C LEU A 5 81.72 -23.39 30.86
N ALA A 6 80.86 -22.39 31.09
CA ALA A 6 81.01 -20.99 31.53
C ALA A 6 80.95 -20.01 30.33
N GLY A 7 79.98 -19.10 30.37
CA GLY A 7 79.84 -17.97 29.44
C GLY A 7 78.64 -17.10 29.83
N LEU A 8 78.89 -16.09 30.67
CA LEU A 8 77.97 -15.02 31.05
C LEU A 8 77.53 -14.19 29.83
N ALA A 9 76.25 -13.80 29.79
CA ALA A 9 75.81 -12.52 29.24
C ALA A 9 74.59 -12.00 30.02
N PHE A 10 74.64 -10.70 30.26
CA PHE A 10 73.96 -9.91 31.28
C PHE A 10 72.48 -9.58 30.95
N ILE A 11 71.64 -9.59 32.00
CA ILE A 11 70.60 -8.62 32.37
C ILE A 11 69.50 -8.29 31.34
N LEU A 12 68.27 -8.72 31.63
CA LEU A 12 67.12 -7.79 31.69
C LEU A 12 66.08 -8.28 32.70
N THR A 13 65.69 -7.34 33.55
CA THR A 13 64.99 -7.49 34.83
C THR A 13 63.51 -7.84 34.64
N PHE A 14 63.04 -8.80 35.44
CA PHE A 14 61.65 -9.22 35.57
C PHE A 14 60.98 -8.37 36.65
N VAL A 15 60.13 -7.39 36.30
CA VAL A 15 59.12 -6.79 37.22
C VAL A 15 57.95 -6.25 36.40
N ALA A 16 56.76 -6.87 36.54
CA ALA A 16 55.48 -6.18 36.76
C ALA A 16 54.37 -7.24 36.85
N SER A 17 54.07 -7.64 38.09
CA SER A 17 52.81 -8.28 38.46
C SER A 17 51.86 -7.20 38.98
N LEU A 18 50.56 -7.39 38.69
CA LEU A 18 49.41 -6.68 39.23
C LEU A 18 49.30 -5.16 39.01
N ALA A 19 48.57 -4.80 37.95
CA ALA A 19 47.68 -3.64 37.98
C ALA A 19 46.31 -4.07 37.41
N ALA A 20 45.56 -4.85 38.19
CA ALA A 20 44.11 -4.82 38.14
C ALA A 20 43.68 -3.55 38.89
N GLY A 21 43.57 -2.44 38.17
CA GLY A 21 43.09 -1.17 38.66
C GLY A 21 41.96 -0.71 37.74
N PHE A 22 40.73 -0.92 38.21
CA PHE A 22 39.50 -0.21 37.87
C PHE A 22 39.55 0.67 36.61
N ALA A 23 38.95 0.21 35.52
CA ALA A 23 38.46 1.11 34.50
C ALA A 23 37.45 2.05 35.18
N ASP A 24 37.80 3.33 35.17
CA ASP A 24 37.02 4.46 35.66
C ASP A 24 35.55 4.36 35.22
N ASP A 25 34.65 4.14 36.19
CA ASP A 25 33.22 4.52 36.09
C ASP A 25 33.16 6.06 36.13
N THR A 26 33.71 6.70 35.10
CA THR A 26 33.45 8.10 34.80
C THR A 26 32.00 8.19 34.35
N ALA A 27 31.21 9.05 35.02
CA ALA A 27 29.84 9.33 34.64
C ALA A 27 29.78 9.59 33.12
N ALA A 28 29.19 8.67 32.36
CA ALA A 28 29.23 8.70 30.91
C ALA A 28 28.58 10.00 30.43
N GLY A 29 29.37 10.87 29.79
CA GLY A 29 28.89 12.11 29.23
C GLY A 29 27.86 11.88 28.12
N PRO A 30 27.07 12.91 27.76
CA PRO A 30 26.04 12.77 26.74
C PRO A 30 26.65 12.41 25.38
N MET A 31 26.02 11.44 24.71
CA MET A 31 26.57 10.79 23.53
C MET A 31 26.39 11.64 22.26
N THR A 32 27.29 11.50 21.29
CA THR A 32 27.11 12.05 19.94
C THR A 32 26.22 11.15 19.10
N VAL A 33 25.72 11.65 17.96
CA VAL A 33 24.99 10.85 16.97
C VAL A 33 25.81 9.62 16.53
N ALA A 34 27.11 9.78 16.27
CA ALA A 34 27.97 8.65 15.87
C ALA A 34 28.08 7.58 16.97
N GLN A 35 28.18 7.98 18.23
CA GLN A 35 28.16 7.06 19.36
C GLN A 35 26.81 6.37 19.50
N ALA A 36 25.72 7.05 19.17
CA ALA A 36 24.36 6.49 19.18
C ALA A 36 24.21 5.41 18.10
N SER A 37 24.67 5.67 16.87
CA SER A 37 24.70 4.66 15.81
C SER A 37 25.53 3.44 16.19
N GLN A 38 26.70 3.63 16.82
CA GLN A 38 27.51 2.51 17.31
C GLN A 38 26.79 1.72 18.41
N ALA A 39 26.11 2.39 19.35
CA ALA A 39 25.37 1.72 20.41
C ALA A 39 24.21 0.86 19.88
N VAL A 40 23.58 1.26 18.76
CA VAL A 40 22.56 0.46 18.05
C VAL A 40 23.19 -0.80 17.43
N GLN A 41 24.34 -0.64 16.77
CA GLN A 41 25.06 -1.77 16.16
C GLN A 41 25.55 -2.78 17.21
N ASP A 42 26.01 -2.30 18.37
CA ASP A 42 26.42 -3.16 19.50
C ASP A 42 25.27 -4.05 20.03
N LEU A 43 24.01 -3.66 19.78
CA LEU A 43 22.82 -4.47 20.13
C LEU A 43 22.48 -5.52 19.07
N GLY A 44 23.28 -5.64 18.01
CA GLY A 44 23.10 -6.60 16.92
C GLY A 44 21.96 -6.23 15.96
N LEU A 45 21.51 -4.97 15.96
CA LEU A 45 20.51 -4.48 15.02
C LEU A 45 21.18 -4.14 13.68
N ASP A 46 20.58 -4.57 12.57
CA ASP A 46 21.03 -4.16 11.25
C ASP A 46 20.62 -2.72 11.01
N THR A 47 21.58 -1.88 10.65
CA THR A 47 21.37 -0.45 10.37
C THR A 47 21.57 -0.14 8.90
N LYS A 48 20.76 0.75 8.33
CA LYS A 48 20.95 1.30 6.98
C LYS A 48 21.24 2.80 7.03
N PRO A 49 21.93 3.37 6.02
CA PRO A 49 22.10 4.83 5.93
C PRO A 49 20.73 5.51 5.76
N SER A 50 20.37 6.41 6.68
CA SER A 50 19.22 7.32 6.49
C SER A 50 19.64 8.55 5.70
N GLY A 51 18.69 9.17 4.99
CA GLY A 51 18.85 10.50 4.40
C GLY A 51 18.88 11.63 5.43
N ASP A 52 18.44 11.37 6.67
CA ASP A 52 18.49 12.30 7.80
C ASP A 52 19.57 11.89 8.81
N ALA A 53 20.51 12.81 9.08
CA ALA A 53 21.57 12.60 10.06
C ALA A 53 21.06 12.45 11.50
N LYS A 54 19.79 12.76 11.78
CA LYS A 54 19.14 12.58 13.08
C LYS A 54 18.24 11.34 13.14
N GLU A 55 18.35 10.45 12.17
CA GLU A 55 17.59 9.21 12.15
C GLU A 55 18.51 8.01 11.90
N ILE A 56 18.24 6.92 12.60
CA ILE A 56 18.90 5.64 12.38
C ILE A 56 17.84 4.66 11.88
N GLU A 57 17.92 4.25 10.61
CA GLU A 57 17.11 3.15 10.10
C GLU A 57 17.61 1.82 10.68
N VAL A 58 16.67 1.00 11.16
CA VAL A 58 16.96 -0.28 11.80
C VAL A 58 16.07 -1.40 11.29
N THR A 59 16.55 -2.64 11.38
CA THR A 59 15.69 -3.83 11.36
C THR A 59 15.56 -4.35 12.79
N TRP A 60 14.41 -4.12 13.42
CA TRP A 60 14.14 -4.48 14.82
C TRP A 60 14.18 -5.99 15.07
N ILE A 61 13.57 -6.74 14.15
CA ILE A 61 13.46 -8.20 14.20
C ILE A 61 13.86 -8.77 12.85
N LYS A 62 14.82 -9.70 12.88
CA LYS A 62 15.23 -10.49 11.72
C LYS A 62 14.34 -11.73 11.63
N GLY A 63 13.88 -12.05 10.43
CA GLY A 63 13.00 -13.20 10.23
C GLY A 63 12.62 -13.37 8.77
N LYS A 64 11.70 -14.30 8.52
CA LYS A 64 11.11 -14.50 7.18
C LYS A 64 10.38 -13.25 6.69
N VAL A 65 9.71 -12.56 7.61
CA VAL A 65 9.15 -11.21 7.44
C VAL A 65 9.92 -10.31 8.42
N PRO A 66 10.86 -9.48 7.94
CA PRO A 66 11.62 -8.59 8.81
C PRO A 66 10.73 -7.45 9.31
N VAL A 67 10.98 -6.96 10.53
CA VAL A 67 10.30 -5.77 11.05
C VAL A 67 11.22 -4.56 10.91
N PRO A 68 11.02 -3.69 9.90
CA PRO A 68 11.81 -2.49 9.76
C PRO A 68 11.38 -1.43 10.79
N GLY A 69 12.14 -0.36 10.89
CA GLY A 69 11.74 0.83 11.62
C GLY A 69 12.87 1.85 11.69
N SER A 70 12.68 2.85 12.53
CA SER A 70 13.67 3.91 12.72
C SER A 70 13.79 4.31 14.18
N ILE A 71 14.90 4.99 14.47
CA ILE A 71 15.16 5.64 15.75
C ILE A 71 15.45 7.10 15.45
N ALA A 72 14.48 7.96 15.70
CA ALA A 72 14.69 9.40 15.61
C ALA A 72 15.48 9.88 16.84
N LEU A 73 16.41 10.80 16.61
CA LEU A 73 17.30 11.35 17.62
C LEU A 73 16.96 12.82 17.87
N THR A 74 16.57 13.13 19.10
CA THR A 74 16.55 14.52 19.55
C THR A 74 17.98 14.92 19.97
N VAL A 75 18.54 15.94 19.32
CA VAL A 75 19.86 16.50 19.67
C VAL A 75 19.75 17.87 20.32
N ASP A 76 20.60 18.15 21.31
CA ASP A 76 20.69 19.44 21.97
C ASP A 76 21.51 20.47 21.16
N ALA A 77 21.64 21.69 21.70
CA ALA A 77 22.39 22.79 21.07
C ALA A 77 23.90 22.50 20.91
N HIS A 78 24.41 21.45 21.53
CA HIS A 78 25.80 21.01 21.45
C HIS A 78 25.98 19.77 20.58
N GLY A 79 24.92 19.34 19.86
CA GLY A 79 24.93 18.18 18.99
C GLY A 79 24.99 16.86 19.76
N LYS A 80 24.59 16.85 21.03
CA LYS A 80 24.50 15.66 21.87
C LYS A 80 23.08 15.11 21.89
N VAL A 81 22.96 13.78 21.91
CA VAL A 81 21.66 13.13 22.02
C VAL A 81 21.04 13.46 23.37
N ALA A 82 19.78 13.88 23.35
CA ALA A 82 18.99 14.22 24.52
C ALA A 82 17.81 13.26 24.74
N ALA A 83 17.31 12.64 23.66
CA ALA A 83 16.27 11.62 23.69
C ALA A 83 16.29 10.80 22.38
N ILE A 84 15.62 9.65 22.41
CA ILE A 84 15.33 8.84 21.23
C ILE A 84 13.83 8.59 21.15
N ASP A 85 13.33 8.47 19.93
CA ASP A 85 11.94 8.14 19.63
C ASP A 85 11.94 6.97 18.63
N PRO A 86 11.97 5.71 19.12
CA PRO A 86 11.92 4.54 18.26
C PRO A 86 10.52 4.33 17.69
N LEU A 87 10.48 3.86 16.45
CA LEU A 87 9.27 3.57 15.70
C LEU A 87 9.41 2.23 14.98
N ALA A 88 8.36 1.40 15.04
CA ALA A 88 8.26 0.15 14.28
C ALA A 88 6.86 0.04 13.65
N PRO A 89 6.74 0.08 12.31
CA PRO A 89 5.52 -0.37 11.65
C PRO A 89 5.27 -1.85 11.96
N ILE A 90 4.03 -2.18 12.33
CA ILE A 90 3.63 -3.55 12.59
C ILE A 90 3.52 -4.29 11.26
N PRO A 91 4.24 -5.41 11.07
CA PRO A 91 4.21 -6.15 9.84
C PRO A 91 2.83 -6.76 9.57
N ALA A 92 2.55 -6.74 8.29
CA ALA A 92 1.41 -7.32 7.63
C ALA A 92 0.95 -8.66 8.25
N ASP A 93 1.86 -9.63 8.30
CA ASP A 93 1.59 -11.02 8.66
C ASP A 93 1.08 -11.22 10.09
N ARG A 94 1.22 -10.21 10.95
CA ARG A 94 0.67 -10.21 12.32
C ARG A 94 -0.76 -9.70 12.39
N ILE A 95 -1.24 -8.99 11.37
CA ILE A 95 -2.54 -8.31 11.36
C ILE A 95 -3.45 -8.73 10.21
N LEU A 96 -3.11 -9.82 9.52
CA LEU A 96 -3.76 -10.31 8.29
C LEU A 96 -5.31 -10.24 8.28
N PHE A 97 -5.98 -10.57 9.39
CA PHE A 97 -7.45 -10.64 9.42
C PHE A 97 -8.12 -9.56 10.26
N LEU A 98 -7.39 -8.47 10.55
CA LEU A 98 -7.89 -7.38 11.39
C LEU A 98 -8.34 -6.21 10.51
N SER A 99 -9.62 -5.85 10.61
CA SER A 99 -10.13 -4.64 9.98
C SER A 99 -9.56 -3.39 10.66
N ARG A 100 -9.69 -2.22 10.01
CA ARG A 100 -9.27 -0.94 10.59
C ARG A 100 -9.94 -0.68 11.95
N GLU A 101 -11.22 -0.99 12.08
CA GLU A 101 -11.97 -0.88 13.34
C GLU A 101 -11.38 -1.79 14.42
N ILE A 102 -11.12 -3.06 14.09
CA ILE A 102 -10.54 -4.01 15.05
C ILE A 102 -9.13 -3.59 15.46
N LEU A 103 -8.33 -3.09 14.52
CA LEU A 103 -6.99 -2.55 14.79
C LEU A 103 -7.05 -1.32 15.71
N HIS A 104 -8.00 -0.42 15.46
CA HIS A 104 -8.21 0.76 16.29
C HIS A 104 -8.58 0.35 17.72
N ASP A 105 -9.56 -0.54 17.86
CA ASP A 105 -9.99 -0.98 19.18
C ASP A 105 -8.88 -1.80 19.88
N PHE A 106 -8.12 -2.61 19.13
CA PHE A 106 -6.96 -3.32 19.67
C PHE A 106 -5.94 -2.33 20.22
N ALA A 107 -5.57 -1.32 19.45
CA ALA A 107 -4.61 -0.29 19.86
C ALA A 107 -5.08 0.41 21.13
N GLN A 108 -6.34 0.84 21.20
CA GLN A 108 -6.92 1.45 22.40
C GLN A 108 -6.86 0.51 23.62
N ARG A 109 -7.30 -0.75 23.46
CA ARG A 109 -7.26 -1.74 24.55
C ARG A 109 -5.83 -2.06 25.00
N TRP A 110 -4.90 -2.09 24.07
CA TRP A 110 -3.50 -2.39 24.35
C TRP A 110 -2.84 -1.22 25.07
N ASN A 111 -3.02 0.01 24.58
CA ASN A 111 -2.51 1.24 25.18
C ASN A 111 -3.05 1.44 26.61
N ASN A 112 -4.33 1.17 26.84
CA ASN A 112 -4.94 1.25 28.17
C ASN A 112 -4.37 0.23 29.17
N ARG A 113 -3.92 -0.94 28.69
CA ARG A 113 -3.33 -1.99 29.53
C ARG A 113 -1.82 -1.81 29.74
N ASN A 114 -1.14 -1.16 28.80
CA ASN A 114 0.31 -1.00 28.79
C ASN A 114 0.68 0.47 29.02
N LEU A 115 0.48 0.93 30.25
CA LEU A 115 0.90 2.28 30.66
C LEU A 115 2.43 2.37 30.62
N GLY A 116 2.97 3.28 29.84
CA GLY A 116 4.40 3.39 29.65
C GLY A 116 4.79 4.38 28.55
N PRO A 117 6.06 4.37 28.13
CA PRO A 117 6.54 5.25 27.07
C PRO A 117 6.09 4.79 25.67
N THR A 118 5.62 3.54 25.52
CA THR A 118 5.23 2.94 24.25
C THR A 118 3.75 3.15 23.95
N HIS A 119 3.43 3.37 22.67
CA HIS A 119 2.06 3.59 22.21
C HIS A 119 1.84 2.96 20.84
N LEU A 120 0.66 2.39 20.63
CA LEU A 120 0.19 1.96 19.31
C LEU A 120 -0.67 3.05 18.67
N ASP A 121 -0.26 3.50 17.50
CA ASP A 121 -0.97 4.47 16.69
C ASP A 121 -1.41 3.83 15.37
N LEU A 122 -2.70 3.97 15.03
CA LEU A 122 -3.21 3.59 13.72
C LEU A 122 -3.25 4.84 12.85
N GLU A 123 -2.31 4.96 11.93
CA GLU A 123 -2.19 6.10 11.04
C GLU A 123 -3.38 6.22 10.08
N ASN A 124 -3.57 7.39 9.46
CA ASN A 124 -4.59 7.60 8.42
C ASN A 124 -4.40 6.62 7.24
N SER A 125 -3.15 6.29 6.93
CA SER A 125 -2.71 5.25 5.98
C SER A 125 -3.24 3.84 6.30
N GLY A 126 -3.70 3.61 7.53
CA GLY A 126 -4.07 2.27 8.02
C GLY A 126 -2.86 1.47 8.52
N VAL A 127 -1.66 2.05 8.49
CA VAL A 127 -0.48 1.44 9.09
C VAL A 127 -0.59 1.55 10.61
N LEU A 128 -0.56 0.39 11.28
CA LEU A 128 -0.40 0.35 12.73
C LEU A 128 1.09 0.48 13.05
N VAL A 129 1.46 1.47 13.84
CA VAL A 129 2.84 1.71 14.26
C VAL A 129 2.95 1.60 15.78
N LEU A 130 4.03 0.97 16.26
CA LEU A 130 4.45 1.06 17.65
C LEU A 130 5.50 2.16 17.76
N THR A 131 5.22 3.17 18.57
CA THR A 131 6.14 4.25 18.89
C THR A 131 6.54 4.19 20.35
N ALA A 132 7.65 4.84 20.72
CA ALA A 132 7.90 5.17 22.12
C ALA A 132 8.46 6.57 22.29
N THR A 133 7.99 7.28 23.31
CA THR A 133 8.56 8.55 23.75
C THR A 133 9.03 8.42 25.19
N TYR A 134 10.35 8.39 25.36
CA TYR A 134 10.94 8.28 26.69
C TYR A 134 10.98 9.64 27.39
N PRO A 135 10.59 9.73 28.67
CA PRO A 135 10.62 10.99 29.39
C PRO A 135 12.05 11.54 29.47
N ARG A 136 12.19 12.84 29.24
CA ARG A 136 13.47 13.53 29.43
C ARG A 136 13.83 13.53 30.91
N THR A 137 15.08 13.18 31.20
CA THR A 137 15.61 13.22 32.56
C THR A 137 16.76 14.21 32.65
N PRO A 138 17.06 14.75 33.84
CA PRO A 138 18.25 15.59 34.04
C PRO A 138 19.58 14.87 33.80
N ALA A 139 19.61 13.54 33.91
CA ALA A 139 20.80 12.74 33.64
C ALA A 139 21.15 12.75 32.14
N PRO A 140 22.46 12.78 31.78
CA PRO A 140 22.92 12.66 30.39
C PRO A 140 22.33 11.45 29.67
N TYR A 141 22.05 11.60 28.38
CA TYR A 141 21.65 10.48 27.53
C TYR A 141 22.91 9.74 27.06
N ASP A 142 23.29 8.69 27.80
CA ASP A 142 24.47 7.87 27.54
C ASP A 142 24.14 6.56 26.80
N ALA A 143 25.18 5.81 26.44
CA ALA A 143 25.04 4.54 25.73
C ALA A 143 24.30 3.46 26.56
N THR A 144 24.47 3.47 27.90
CA THR A 144 23.82 2.51 28.80
C THR A 144 22.31 2.73 28.80
N ARG A 145 21.87 3.99 28.93
CA ARG A 145 20.49 4.39 28.81
C ARG A 145 19.92 4.06 27.43
N MET A 146 20.63 4.40 26.36
CA MET A 146 20.17 4.10 25.00
C MET A 146 19.94 2.60 24.80
N LYS A 147 20.90 1.76 25.23
CA LYS A 147 20.79 0.29 25.12
C LYS A 147 19.61 -0.27 25.91
N ARG A 148 19.36 0.27 27.11
CA ARG A 148 18.20 -0.11 27.93
C ARG A 148 16.88 0.30 27.27
N ASP A 149 16.78 1.54 26.81
CA ASP A 149 15.54 2.09 26.23
C ASP A 149 15.24 1.37 24.89
N ILE A 150 16.24 1.06 24.06
CA ILE A 150 16.09 0.19 22.87
C ILE A 150 15.67 -1.24 23.26
N GLY A 151 16.31 -1.83 24.27
CA GLY A 151 15.96 -3.18 24.73
C GLY A 151 14.50 -3.27 25.18
N ALA A 152 14.03 -2.29 25.96
CA ALA A 152 12.65 -2.20 26.41
C ALA A 152 11.66 -2.04 25.25
N PHE A 153 12.02 -1.24 24.23
CA PHE A 153 11.22 -1.11 23.02
C PHE A 153 11.10 -2.46 22.30
N ARG A 154 12.21 -3.17 22.07
CA ARG A 154 12.21 -4.48 21.39
C ARG A 154 11.37 -5.53 22.13
N THR A 155 11.53 -5.65 23.44
CA THR A 155 10.70 -6.56 24.25
C THR A 155 9.21 -6.22 24.17
N THR A 156 8.88 -4.94 24.02
CA THR A 156 7.49 -4.52 23.83
C THR A 156 6.98 -4.81 22.44
N LEU A 157 7.81 -4.58 21.42
CA LEU A 157 7.50 -4.94 20.04
C LEU A 157 7.21 -6.44 19.91
N ASP A 158 8.06 -7.31 20.45
CA ASP A 158 7.82 -8.76 20.41
C ASP A 158 6.45 -9.14 20.99
N ARG A 159 6.09 -8.57 22.15
CA ARG A 159 4.79 -8.82 22.80
C ARG A 159 3.61 -8.32 21.97
N VAL A 160 3.72 -7.11 21.42
CA VAL A 160 2.69 -6.54 20.54
C VAL A 160 2.45 -7.45 19.34
N LEU A 161 3.53 -7.94 18.71
CA LEU A 161 3.43 -8.80 17.55
C LEU A 161 2.75 -10.13 17.91
N ASP A 162 3.08 -10.72 19.05
CA ASP A 162 2.43 -11.95 19.52
C ASP A 162 0.94 -11.73 19.83
N ASP A 163 0.59 -10.64 20.51
CA ASP A 163 -0.80 -10.28 20.84
C ASP A 163 -1.62 -10.06 19.56
N LEU A 164 -1.06 -9.35 18.57
CA LEU A 164 -1.70 -9.09 17.28
C LEU A 164 -1.87 -10.37 16.47
N ALA A 165 -0.88 -11.25 16.45
CA ALA A 165 -0.99 -12.54 15.76
C ALA A 165 -2.13 -13.40 16.34
N GLN A 166 -2.31 -13.37 17.67
CA GLN A 166 -3.41 -14.06 18.33
C GLN A 166 -4.77 -13.42 18.00
N GLU A 167 -4.86 -12.10 18.06
CA GLU A 167 -6.06 -11.35 17.68
C GLU A 167 -6.45 -11.64 16.22
N SER A 168 -5.48 -11.56 15.30
CA SER A 168 -5.67 -11.82 13.87
C SER A 168 -6.19 -13.23 13.64
N LYS A 169 -5.59 -14.24 14.29
CA LYS A 169 -6.06 -15.62 14.19
C LYS A 169 -7.50 -15.79 14.71
N ALA A 170 -7.88 -15.09 15.78
CA ALA A 170 -9.24 -15.12 16.31
C ALA A 170 -10.27 -14.51 15.34
N HIS A 171 -9.83 -13.54 14.53
CA HIS A 171 -10.66 -12.84 13.56
C HIS A 171 -10.57 -13.41 12.13
N GLN A 172 -9.93 -14.55 11.92
CA GLN A 172 -9.76 -15.15 10.59
C GLN A 172 -11.06 -15.29 9.80
N SER A 173 -12.15 -15.72 10.45
CA SER A 173 -13.47 -15.85 9.80
C SER A 173 -14.21 -14.52 9.59
N GLN A 174 -13.74 -13.45 10.23
CA GLN A 174 -14.31 -12.10 10.20
C GLN A 174 -13.53 -11.16 9.28
N GLY A 175 -12.21 -11.30 9.12
CA GLY A 175 -11.42 -10.48 8.19
C GLY A 175 -11.98 -10.56 6.77
N ASP A 176 -12.21 -11.77 6.27
CA ASP A 176 -12.87 -12.02 4.97
C ASP A 176 -14.28 -11.41 4.88
N LYS A 177 -14.97 -11.23 6.02
CA LYS A 177 -16.29 -10.60 6.12
C LYS A 177 -16.23 -9.09 6.24
N ALA A 178 -15.28 -8.52 6.99
CA ALA A 178 -15.15 -7.08 7.21
C ALA A 178 -14.78 -6.35 5.92
N TYR A 179 -13.94 -6.98 5.07
CA TYR A 179 -13.70 -6.50 3.72
C TYR A 179 -14.94 -6.65 2.81
N ALA A 180 -15.95 -7.43 3.22
CA ALA A 180 -17.17 -7.77 2.48
C ALA A 180 -18.49 -7.22 3.04
N SER A 181 -18.55 -6.64 4.26
CA SER A 181 -19.81 -6.52 5.02
C SER A 181 -20.44 -5.14 5.10
N ASP A 182 -19.66 -4.06 5.02
CA ASP A 182 -20.20 -2.71 5.20
C ASP A 182 -20.55 -2.11 3.85
N TRP A 183 -21.70 -2.51 3.33
CA TRP A 183 -22.29 -1.97 2.10
C TRP A 183 -23.80 -1.86 2.23
N GLU A 184 -24.36 -0.91 1.49
CA GLU A 184 -25.79 -0.81 1.24
C GLU A 184 -26.10 -1.04 -0.24
N LEU A 185 -27.37 -1.27 -0.56
CA LEU A 185 -27.78 -1.38 -1.96
C LEU A 185 -27.86 0.01 -2.59
N ALA A 186 -27.19 0.20 -3.70
CA ALA A 186 -27.36 1.40 -4.49
C ALA A 186 -28.64 1.30 -5.32
N ASP A 187 -29.33 2.42 -5.54
CA ASP A 187 -30.48 2.48 -6.44
C ASP A 187 -29.98 2.57 -7.91
N PRO A 188 -30.07 1.49 -8.71
CA PRO A 188 -29.53 1.46 -10.07
C PRO A 188 -30.23 2.43 -11.03
N SER A 189 -31.36 3.01 -10.64
CA SER A 189 -32.09 4.00 -11.45
C SER A 189 -31.58 5.44 -11.25
N LYS A 190 -30.69 5.67 -10.28
CA LYS A 190 -30.18 7.00 -9.90
C LYS A 190 -28.68 7.12 -10.10
N MET A 191 -28.23 8.34 -10.41
CA MET A 191 -26.80 8.64 -10.36
C MET A 191 -26.31 8.57 -8.91
N PRO A 192 -25.08 8.08 -8.67
CA PRO A 192 -24.12 7.62 -9.68
C PRO A 192 -24.30 6.15 -10.11
N ALA A 193 -25.01 5.33 -9.34
CA ALA A 193 -25.16 3.89 -9.58
C ALA A 193 -25.68 3.51 -10.98
N ARG A 194 -26.53 4.35 -11.58
CA ARG A 194 -27.08 4.15 -12.93
C ARG A 194 -26.01 4.06 -14.02
N ALA A 195 -24.90 4.77 -13.86
CA ALA A 195 -23.77 4.75 -14.80
C ALA A 195 -22.76 3.63 -14.50
N VAL A 196 -22.92 2.92 -13.38
CA VAL A 196 -22.05 1.82 -12.94
C VAL A 196 -22.74 0.50 -13.26
N GLY A 197 -21.99 -0.42 -13.85
CA GLY A 197 -22.56 -1.65 -14.40
C GLY A 197 -21.64 -2.86 -14.28
N ARG A 198 -22.17 -4.00 -14.72
CA ARG A 198 -21.43 -5.25 -14.83
C ARG A 198 -20.78 -5.33 -16.19
N LEU A 199 -19.49 -5.64 -16.22
CA LEU A 199 -18.80 -6.06 -17.43
C LEU A 199 -18.77 -7.59 -17.47
N GLU A 200 -19.38 -8.15 -18.50
CA GLU A 200 -19.41 -9.59 -18.75
C GLU A 200 -18.34 -9.97 -19.76
N THR A 201 -17.57 -11.02 -19.45
CA THR A 201 -16.46 -11.48 -20.29
C THR A 201 -16.55 -12.97 -20.58
N GLN A 202 -15.88 -13.39 -21.64
CA GLN A 202 -15.78 -14.78 -22.04
C GLN A 202 -15.00 -15.56 -20.97
N GLY A 203 -15.72 -16.37 -20.18
CA GLY A 203 -15.17 -17.06 -19.01
C GLY A 203 -16.06 -16.94 -17.77
N GLY A 204 -17.09 -16.09 -17.80
CA GLY A 204 -18.08 -15.97 -16.72
C GLY A 204 -17.58 -15.19 -15.49
N PHE A 205 -16.43 -14.52 -15.60
CA PHE A 205 -15.99 -13.56 -14.60
C PHE A 205 -16.78 -12.26 -14.76
N ILE A 206 -17.24 -11.70 -13.65
CA ILE A 206 -17.99 -10.45 -13.62
C ILE A 206 -17.09 -9.41 -12.98
N CYS A 207 -16.83 -8.33 -13.71
CA CYS A 207 -16.21 -7.12 -13.19
C CYS A 207 -17.22 -5.99 -13.04
N THR A 208 -16.81 -4.95 -12.33
CA THR A 208 -17.49 -3.66 -12.35
C THR A 208 -16.86 -2.74 -13.40
N ALA A 209 -17.69 -1.98 -14.10
CA ALA A 209 -17.25 -0.94 -15.02
C ALA A 209 -18.16 0.29 -14.92
N THR A 210 -17.68 1.45 -15.38
CA THR A 210 -18.39 2.73 -15.26
C THR A 210 -18.38 3.49 -16.57
N LEU A 211 -19.52 4.08 -16.96
CA LEU A 211 -19.57 4.97 -18.12
C LEU A 211 -18.84 6.30 -17.85
N VAL A 212 -17.81 6.56 -18.65
CA VAL A 212 -16.96 7.76 -18.60
C VAL A 212 -17.04 8.61 -19.88
N ALA A 213 -17.72 8.10 -20.91
CA ALA A 213 -18.21 8.85 -22.07
C ALA A 213 -19.54 8.23 -22.55
N GLU A 214 -20.11 8.72 -23.65
CA GLU A 214 -21.38 8.21 -24.18
C GLU A 214 -21.32 6.71 -24.49
N ASP A 215 -20.19 6.23 -24.99
CA ASP A 215 -19.92 4.87 -25.47
C ASP A 215 -18.59 4.31 -24.96
N ILE A 216 -17.97 4.93 -23.95
CA ILE A 216 -16.71 4.45 -23.35
C ILE A 216 -16.96 4.11 -21.88
N VAL A 217 -16.54 2.91 -21.49
CA VAL A 217 -16.55 2.47 -20.09
C VAL A 217 -15.13 2.36 -19.55
N LEU A 218 -14.97 2.57 -18.25
CA LEU A 218 -13.73 2.41 -17.49
C LEU A 218 -13.84 1.15 -16.62
N THR A 219 -12.79 0.33 -16.65
CA THR A 219 -12.68 -0.89 -15.83
C THR A 219 -11.21 -1.24 -15.59
N ALA A 220 -10.94 -2.35 -14.90
CA ALA A 220 -9.58 -2.86 -14.68
C ALA A 220 -9.07 -3.66 -15.89
N ALA A 221 -7.77 -3.62 -16.19
CA ALA A 221 -7.20 -4.35 -17.32
C ALA A 221 -7.24 -5.88 -17.11
N HIS A 222 -7.08 -6.36 -15.88
CA HIS A 222 -7.23 -7.77 -15.54
C HIS A 222 -8.67 -8.30 -15.72
N CYS A 223 -9.65 -7.44 -16.00
CA CYS A 223 -10.98 -7.88 -16.42
C CYS A 223 -10.98 -8.39 -17.87
N VAL A 224 -10.07 -7.87 -18.70
CA VAL A 224 -9.96 -8.15 -20.15
C VAL A 224 -8.64 -8.85 -20.52
N MET A 225 -7.82 -9.19 -19.53
CA MET A 225 -6.60 -9.99 -19.63
C MET A 225 -6.49 -10.93 -18.43
N ASP A 226 -6.05 -12.16 -18.62
CA ASP A 226 -5.86 -13.10 -17.51
C ASP A 226 -4.48 -12.98 -16.85
N ASP A 227 -4.27 -13.76 -15.79
CA ASP A 227 -3.04 -13.82 -15.00
C ASP A 227 -1.80 -14.30 -15.78
N LYS A 228 -1.98 -14.77 -17.01
CA LYS A 228 -0.91 -15.21 -17.93
C LYS A 228 -0.70 -14.23 -19.08
N GLY A 229 -1.36 -13.08 -19.06
CA GLY A 229 -1.30 -12.09 -20.13
C GLY A 229 -2.08 -12.46 -21.38
N ARG A 230 -2.98 -13.45 -21.30
CA ARG A 230 -3.85 -13.80 -22.43
C ARG A 230 -5.07 -12.90 -22.44
N HIS A 231 -5.42 -12.42 -23.63
CA HIS A 231 -6.57 -11.55 -23.79
C HIS A 231 -7.88 -12.30 -23.53
N VAL A 232 -8.75 -11.70 -22.71
CA VAL A 232 -10.10 -12.20 -22.41
C VAL A 232 -11.08 -11.35 -23.19
N LYS A 233 -12.00 -11.99 -23.93
CA LYS A 233 -13.00 -11.28 -24.74
C LYS A 233 -14.05 -10.63 -23.83
N PRO A 234 -14.15 -9.28 -23.77
CA PRO A 234 -15.33 -8.65 -23.18
C PRO A 234 -16.53 -8.82 -24.13
N LEU A 235 -17.72 -8.99 -23.55
CA LEU A 235 -18.95 -9.28 -24.28
C LEU A 235 -19.94 -8.14 -24.16
N LEU A 236 -20.45 -7.92 -22.94
CA LEU A 236 -21.55 -7.01 -22.67
C LEU A 236 -21.22 -6.11 -21.49
N PHE A 237 -21.68 -4.86 -21.57
CA PHE A 237 -21.76 -3.98 -20.41
C PHE A 237 -23.23 -3.74 -20.06
N ASN A 238 -23.60 -4.04 -18.81
CA ASN A 238 -24.94 -3.92 -18.26
C ASN A 238 -24.97 -2.78 -17.23
N ALA A 239 -25.32 -1.57 -17.67
CA ALA A 239 -25.36 -0.35 -16.85
C ALA A 239 -26.57 -0.36 -15.90
N GLY A 240 -26.37 -0.06 -14.62
CA GLY A 240 -27.43 -0.09 -13.61
C GLY A 240 -28.11 -1.45 -13.53
N SER A 241 -27.34 -2.53 -13.47
CA SER A 241 -27.88 -3.90 -13.44
C SER A 241 -28.51 -4.23 -12.09
N ASP A 242 -29.66 -4.92 -12.09
CA ASP A 242 -30.29 -5.47 -10.88
C ASP A 242 -31.01 -6.78 -11.23
N HIS A 243 -30.62 -7.88 -10.60
CA HIS A 243 -31.18 -9.24 -10.81
C HIS A 243 -31.26 -9.72 -12.27
N GLY A 244 -30.30 -9.30 -13.10
CA GLY A 244 -30.24 -9.71 -14.51
C GLY A 244 -30.94 -8.74 -15.48
N ASP A 245 -31.70 -7.78 -14.96
CA ASP A 245 -32.12 -6.60 -15.72
C ASP A 245 -31.02 -5.54 -15.70
N ALA A 246 -31.09 -4.59 -16.63
CA ALA A 246 -30.20 -3.43 -16.71
C ALA A 246 -30.96 -2.21 -17.23
N VAL A 247 -30.56 -1.02 -16.81
CA VAL A 247 -31.10 0.23 -17.37
C VAL A 247 -30.77 0.33 -18.85
N ALA A 248 -29.54 -0.04 -19.22
CA ALA A 248 -29.13 -0.18 -20.60
C ALA A 248 -28.04 -1.26 -20.73
N THR A 249 -28.04 -1.94 -21.87
CA THR A 249 -27.04 -2.96 -22.24
C THR A 249 -26.46 -2.62 -23.59
N ALA A 250 -25.14 -2.78 -23.74
CA ALA A 250 -24.43 -2.59 -25.00
C ALA A 250 -23.33 -3.64 -25.19
N ASN A 251 -23.03 -4.00 -26.43
CA ASN A 251 -21.90 -4.89 -26.74
C ASN A 251 -20.59 -4.11 -26.68
N VAL A 252 -19.52 -4.78 -26.26
CA VAL A 252 -18.16 -4.24 -26.35
C VAL A 252 -17.59 -4.51 -27.74
N THR A 253 -17.15 -3.46 -28.43
CA THR A 253 -16.67 -3.51 -29.83
C THR A 253 -15.17 -3.34 -29.94
N ALA A 254 -14.55 -2.60 -29.01
CA ALA A 254 -13.12 -2.40 -28.96
C ALA A 254 -12.62 -2.27 -27.51
N VAL A 255 -11.32 -2.49 -27.30
CA VAL A 255 -10.66 -2.39 -25.99
C VAL A 255 -9.37 -1.61 -26.16
N HIS A 256 -9.10 -0.72 -25.22
CA HIS A 256 -7.78 -0.14 -25.02
C HIS A 256 -7.32 -0.44 -23.59
N VAL A 257 -6.09 -0.91 -23.43
CA VAL A 257 -5.41 -1.11 -22.14
C VAL A 257 -4.12 -0.29 -22.12
N ASP A 258 -3.56 -0.06 -20.93
CA ASP A 258 -2.18 0.46 -20.84
C ASP A 258 -1.22 -0.47 -21.61
N PRO A 259 -0.45 0.03 -22.61
CA PRO A 259 0.44 -0.82 -23.41
C PRO A 259 1.55 -1.49 -22.61
N ASP A 260 1.89 -0.95 -21.43
CA ASP A 260 2.90 -1.51 -20.54
C ASP A 260 2.27 -2.35 -19.41
N TYR A 261 0.95 -2.63 -19.46
CA TYR A 261 0.32 -3.51 -18.49
C TYR A 261 0.82 -4.94 -18.65
N ASP A 262 1.42 -5.47 -17.59
CA ASP A 262 1.97 -6.81 -17.53
C ASP A 262 1.40 -7.57 -16.32
N PRO A 263 0.32 -8.35 -16.51
CA PRO A 263 -0.31 -9.06 -15.40
C PRO A 263 0.59 -10.14 -14.77
N VAL A 264 1.63 -10.60 -15.48
CA VAL A 264 2.55 -11.64 -15.01
C VAL A 264 3.55 -11.05 -14.01
N HIS A 265 4.05 -9.86 -14.30
CA HIS A 265 5.14 -9.22 -13.55
C HIS A 265 4.70 -8.01 -12.70
N GLN A 266 3.40 -7.68 -12.67
CA GLN A 266 2.85 -6.53 -11.92
C GLN A 266 3.17 -6.55 -10.41
N PHE A 267 3.43 -7.72 -9.82
CA PHE A 267 3.72 -7.90 -8.38
C PHE A 267 5.15 -8.38 -8.08
N ASP A 268 6.08 -8.35 -9.05
CA ASP A 268 7.46 -8.81 -8.83
C ASP A 268 8.26 -7.92 -7.85
N GLY A 269 7.77 -6.71 -7.57
CA GLY A 269 8.29 -5.80 -6.56
C GLY A 269 7.72 -6.07 -5.17
N LYS A 270 8.56 -5.98 -4.13
CA LYS A 270 8.15 -6.14 -2.72
C LYS A 270 7.79 -4.83 -2.01
N THR A 271 7.91 -3.70 -2.73
CA THR A 271 7.66 -2.37 -2.19
C THR A 271 6.34 -1.84 -2.71
N ILE A 272 5.68 -1.03 -1.89
CA ILE A 272 4.43 -0.36 -2.26
C ILE A 272 4.64 0.69 -3.37
N ASP A 273 5.83 1.27 -3.46
CA ASP A 273 6.25 2.16 -4.54
C ASP A 273 6.66 1.33 -5.76
N ASN A 274 5.65 0.79 -6.44
CA ASN A 274 5.81 0.06 -7.69
C ASN A 274 4.94 0.75 -8.77
N PRO A 275 5.54 1.44 -9.74
CA PRO A 275 4.77 2.14 -10.78
C PRO A 275 3.94 1.21 -11.66
N ALA A 276 4.19 -0.11 -11.65
CA ALA A 276 3.35 -1.08 -12.35
C ALA A 276 1.92 -1.13 -11.79
N PHE A 277 1.71 -0.76 -10.51
CA PHE A 277 0.37 -0.73 -9.91
C PHE A 277 -0.57 0.29 -10.55
N GLY A 278 -0.03 1.32 -11.22
CA GLY A 278 -0.84 2.31 -11.93
C GLY A 278 -1.30 1.88 -13.32
N ARG A 279 -1.05 0.64 -13.76
CA ARG A 279 -1.26 0.20 -15.14
C ARG A 279 -2.47 -0.71 -15.36
N ASP A 280 -3.12 -1.16 -14.28
CA ASP A 280 -4.27 -2.06 -14.36
C ASP A 280 -5.58 -1.31 -14.68
N TRP A 281 -5.67 -0.73 -15.88
CA TRP A 281 -6.86 -0.03 -16.34
C TRP A 281 -7.15 -0.33 -17.81
N ALA A 282 -8.44 -0.33 -18.16
CA ALA A 282 -8.93 -0.53 -19.51
C ALA A 282 -10.08 0.43 -19.84
N LEU A 283 -10.16 0.79 -21.12
CA LEU A 283 -11.20 1.62 -21.71
C LEU A 283 -11.89 0.86 -22.87
N PRO A 284 -12.88 -0.01 -22.57
CA PRO A 284 -13.73 -0.60 -23.59
C PRO A 284 -14.65 0.41 -24.29
N THR A 285 -14.80 0.27 -25.60
CA THR A 285 -15.76 1.01 -26.43
C THR A 285 -17.00 0.15 -26.69
N LEU A 286 -18.17 0.78 -26.65
CA LEU A 286 -19.48 0.15 -26.81
C LEU A 286 -20.03 0.32 -28.23
N ASP A 287 -20.95 -0.56 -28.64
CA ASP A 287 -21.66 -0.45 -29.93
C ASP A 287 -22.76 0.62 -29.94
N SER A 288 -23.12 1.14 -28.76
CA SER A 288 -24.26 2.02 -28.56
C SER A 288 -23.93 3.11 -27.52
N PRO A 289 -24.35 4.38 -27.74
CA PRO A 289 -24.04 5.50 -26.83
C PRO A 289 -24.96 5.52 -25.60
N ILE A 290 -24.99 4.44 -24.82
CA ILE A 290 -25.90 4.24 -23.69
C ILE A 290 -25.66 5.19 -22.51
N GLY A 291 -24.53 5.92 -22.49
CA GLY A 291 -24.29 7.03 -21.56
C GLY A 291 -25.30 8.17 -21.71
N ARG A 292 -25.93 8.33 -22.88
CA ARG A 292 -27.03 9.30 -23.07
C ARG A 292 -28.29 8.95 -22.26
N GLN A 293 -28.50 7.67 -21.99
CA GLN A 293 -29.65 7.17 -21.22
C GLN A 293 -29.33 7.04 -19.72
N THR A 294 -28.13 6.53 -19.42
CA THR A 294 -27.73 6.15 -18.06
C THR A 294 -26.95 7.25 -17.33
N GLY A 295 -26.49 8.27 -18.04
CA GLY A 295 -25.58 9.28 -17.52
C GLY A 295 -24.12 8.83 -17.61
N ILE A 296 -23.23 9.77 -17.37
CA ILE A 296 -21.78 9.60 -17.42
C ILE A 296 -21.21 10.16 -16.12
N ILE A 297 -20.16 9.53 -15.59
CA ILE A 297 -19.42 10.05 -14.44
C ILE A 297 -18.10 10.65 -14.94
N ASP A 298 -17.88 11.92 -14.61
CA ASP A 298 -16.66 12.63 -14.99
C ASP A 298 -15.43 12.03 -14.27
N VAL A 299 -14.32 11.87 -15.01
CA VAL A 299 -13.02 11.53 -14.42
C VAL A 299 -12.34 12.80 -13.94
N PHE A 300 -12.06 12.89 -12.65
CA PHE A 300 -11.24 13.97 -12.10
C PHE A 300 -9.78 13.53 -12.15
N ALA A 301 -8.97 14.15 -13.02
CA ALA A 301 -7.53 13.89 -13.13
C ALA A 301 -6.78 14.42 -11.90
N ALA A 302 -6.92 13.72 -10.78
CA ALA A 302 -6.43 14.14 -9.47
C ALA A 302 -4.91 14.10 -9.44
N THR A 303 -4.30 15.13 -8.88
CA THR A 303 -2.87 15.16 -8.57
C THR A 303 -2.63 14.55 -7.18
N LYS A 304 -1.38 14.21 -6.87
CA LYS A 304 -1.01 13.74 -5.52
C LYS A 304 -1.41 14.74 -4.42
N PRO A 305 -1.19 16.06 -4.58
CA PRO A 305 -1.74 17.06 -3.65
C PRO A 305 -3.27 17.04 -3.51
N ASP A 306 -4.02 16.86 -4.60
CA ASP A 306 -5.49 16.76 -4.51
C ASP A 306 -5.90 15.55 -3.68
N LEU A 307 -5.29 14.39 -3.92
CA LEU A 307 -5.57 13.16 -3.18
C LEU A 307 -5.18 13.29 -1.71
N ASN A 308 -4.02 13.87 -1.39
CA ASN A 308 -3.63 14.14 0.00
C ASN A 308 -4.61 15.09 0.69
N GLY A 309 -5.13 16.09 -0.02
CA GLY A 309 -6.18 16.96 0.51
C GLY A 309 -7.47 16.22 0.88
N ILE A 310 -7.79 15.12 0.17
CA ILE A 310 -8.92 14.24 0.50
C ILE A 310 -8.61 13.43 1.77
N VAL A 311 -7.38 12.92 1.91
CA VAL A 311 -6.93 12.19 3.11
C VAL A 311 -7.04 13.08 4.36
N ASP A 312 -6.63 14.35 4.23
CA ASP A 312 -6.55 15.29 5.35
C ASP A 312 -7.91 15.91 5.71
N ASP A 313 -8.88 15.91 4.80
CA ASP A 313 -10.23 16.42 5.04
C ASP A 313 -11.18 15.32 5.49
N ALA A 314 -11.41 15.24 6.81
CA ALA A 314 -12.36 14.32 7.43
C ALA A 314 -13.82 14.46 6.94
N LYS A 315 -14.16 15.53 6.18
CA LYS A 315 -15.48 15.71 5.56
C LYS A 315 -15.54 15.21 4.12
N SER A 316 -14.41 14.81 3.53
CA SER A 316 -14.41 14.27 2.18
C SER A 316 -15.26 13.01 2.12
N ASP A 317 -16.28 13.05 1.27
CA ASP A 317 -17.17 11.92 1.03
C ASP A 317 -16.72 11.20 -0.24
N VAL A 318 -16.06 10.06 -0.05
CA VAL A 318 -15.67 9.16 -1.13
C VAL A 318 -16.44 7.87 -0.97
N ILE A 319 -17.20 7.51 -2.00
CA ILE A 319 -17.96 6.28 -2.05
C ILE A 319 -17.39 5.32 -3.10
N GLN A 320 -17.62 4.03 -2.93
CA GLN A 320 -17.36 3.01 -3.95
C GLN A 320 -18.68 2.36 -4.34
N ILE A 321 -18.88 2.11 -5.64
CA ILE A 321 -20.03 1.34 -6.13
C ILE A 321 -19.52 0.16 -6.94
N GLY A 322 -19.93 -1.05 -6.58
CA GLY A 322 -19.45 -2.28 -7.22
C GLY A 322 -20.46 -3.41 -7.24
N TYR A 323 -20.14 -4.43 -8.03
CA TYR A 323 -20.91 -5.67 -8.14
C TYR A 323 -20.16 -6.85 -7.51
N GLY A 324 -19.28 -6.60 -6.53
CA GLY A 324 -18.54 -7.64 -5.83
C GLY A 324 -19.43 -8.54 -4.96
N GLY A 325 -19.08 -9.84 -4.86
CA GLY A 325 -19.71 -10.83 -3.98
C GLY A 325 -21.11 -11.34 -4.43
N GLN A 326 -21.65 -12.36 -3.76
CA GLN A 326 -23.01 -12.96 -3.96
C GLN A 326 -23.51 -13.01 -5.43
N GLY A 327 -22.66 -13.42 -6.37
CA GLY A 327 -23.01 -13.55 -7.80
C GLY A 327 -23.12 -12.23 -8.58
N GLY A 328 -22.87 -11.08 -7.95
CA GLY A 328 -22.84 -9.76 -8.59
C GLY A 328 -24.19 -9.29 -9.12
N PHE A 329 -25.31 -9.71 -8.51
CA PHE A 329 -26.64 -9.41 -9.02
C PHE A 329 -27.12 -7.98 -8.79
N ARG A 330 -26.52 -7.24 -7.85
CA ARG A 330 -26.99 -5.90 -7.45
C ARG A 330 -25.82 -4.97 -7.16
N PRO A 331 -25.97 -3.65 -7.39
CA PRO A 331 -24.94 -2.68 -7.09
C PRO A 331 -24.88 -2.45 -5.57
N LYS A 332 -23.67 -2.50 -5.04
CA LYS A 332 -23.36 -2.28 -3.64
C LYS A 332 -22.61 -0.98 -3.52
N LEU A 333 -23.07 -0.12 -2.63
CA LEU A 333 -22.45 1.14 -2.29
C LEU A 333 -21.74 1.00 -0.95
N ARG A 334 -20.50 1.48 -0.90
CA ARG A 334 -19.71 1.63 0.32
C ARG A 334 -19.36 3.09 0.53
N HIS A 335 -19.36 3.50 1.78
CA HIS A 335 -18.98 4.85 2.22
C HIS A 335 -17.55 4.87 2.75
N SER A 336 -16.98 6.06 2.87
CA SER A 336 -15.64 6.26 3.45
C SER A 336 -14.55 5.46 2.73
N CYS A 337 -14.61 5.41 1.40
CA CYS A 337 -13.65 4.72 0.55
C CYS A 337 -12.52 5.63 0.06
N GLY A 338 -12.19 6.66 0.83
CA GLY A 338 -11.16 7.63 0.47
C GLY A 338 -9.78 6.98 0.29
N PRO A 339 -8.82 7.71 -0.32
CA PRO A 339 -7.43 7.30 -0.25
C PRO A 339 -7.01 7.14 1.21
N ALA A 340 -6.29 6.06 1.52
CA ALA A 340 -5.66 5.86 2.82
C ALA A 340 -4.22 6.38 2.78
N ASP A 341 -3.45 5.97 1.77
CA ASP A 341 -2.08 6.42 1.52
C ASP A 341 -1.86 6.69 0.03
N VAL A 342 -1.25 7.82 -0.29
CA VAL A 342 -1.06 8.31 -1.67
C VAL A 342 0.42 8.32 -2.01
N LEU A 343 0.84 7.29 -2.72
CA LEU A 343 2.23 7.13 -3.14
C LEU A 343 2.52 7.90 -4.43
N ASP A 344 1.65 7.71 -5.41
CA ASP A 344 1.63 8.42 -6.68
C ASP A 344 0.18 8.77 -7.01
N ALA A 345 -0.05 9.77 -7.87
CA ALA A 345 -1.39 10.08 -8.33
C ALA A 345 -2.01 8.95 -9.19
N ARG A 346 -1.17 8.08 -9.74
CA ARG A 346 -1.54 6.95 -10.60
C ARG A 346 -1.87 5.68 -9.82
N TYR A 347 -1.43 5.56 -8.57
CA TYR A 347 -1.77 4.42 -7.72
C TYR A 347 -1.67 4.78 -6.24
N TYR A 348 -2.66 4.35 -5.47
CA TYR A 348 -2.77 4.64 -4.05
C TYR A 348 -3.56 3.53 -3.35
N THR A 349 -3.63 3.60 -2.02
CA THR A 349 -4.39 2.64 -1.22
C THR A 349 -5.74 3.22 -0.80
N THR A 350 -6.75 2.39 -0.57
CA THR A 350 -8.08 2.85 -0.13
C THR A 350 -8.46 2.29 1.24
N GLN A 351 -9.35 3.02 1.91
CA GLN A 351 -9.98 2.63 3.16
C GLN A 351 -11.05 1.53 3.00
N CYS A 352 -11.55 1.29 1.79
CA CYS A 352 -12.57 0.27 1.53
C CYS A 352 -11.97 -1.08 1.12
N GLY A 353 -12.53 -2.15 1.65
CA GLY A 353 -12.20 -3.51 1.22
C GLY A 353 -12.71 -3.81 -0.19
N LEU A 354 -11.99 -4.68 -0.91
CA LEU A 354 -12.46 -5.30 -2.14
C LEU A 354 -12.98 -6.70 -1.86
N VAL A 355 -13.96 -7.13 -2.65
CA VAL A 355 -14.22 -8.56 -2.88
C VAL A 355 -14.22 -8.86 -4.37
N LYS A 356 -14.14 -10.15 -4.74
CA LYS A 356 -14.20 -10.59 -6.13
C LYS A 356 -15.43 -9.99 -6.84
N GLY A 357 -15.18 -9.28 -7.94
CA GLY A 357 -16.19 -8.56 -8.73
C GLY A 357 -16.20 -7.04 -8.51
N ASP A 358 -15.55 -6.55 -7.45
CA ASP A 358 -15.33 -5.10 -7.27
C ASP A 358 -14.22 -4.55 -8.16
N SER A 359 -13.44 -5.39 -8.83
CA SER A 359 -12.46 -4.97 -9.85
C SER A 359 -13.09 -4.00 -10.85
N GLY A 360 -12.46 -2.84 -11.04
CA GLY A 360 -12.96 -1.76 -11.89
C GLY A 360 -14.05 -0.88 -11.28
N SER A 361 -14.44 -1.11 -10.02
CA SER A 361 -15.39 -0.23 -9.31
C SER A 361 -14.81 1.17 -9.16
N PRO A 362 -15.57 2.23 -9.44
CA PRO A 362 -15.10 3.60 -9.28
C PRO A 362 -15.05 3.97 -7.79
N LEU A 363 -13.97 4.66 -7.42
CA LEU A 363 -13.96 5.51 -6.24
C LEU A 363 -14.44 6.89 -6.65
N LEU A 364 -15.55 7.33 -6.04
CA LEU A 364 -16.31 8.50 -6.42
C LEU A 364 -16.19 9.55 -5.33
N LEU A 365 -15.47 10.63 -5.63
CA LEU A 365 -15.41 11.81 -4.79
C LEU A 365 -16.67 12.64 -5.00
N HIS A 366 -17.40 12.91 -3.93
CA HIS A 366 -18.56 13.77 -3.91
C HIS A 366 -18.14 15.22 -3.70
N GLN A 367 -18.40 16.08 -4.69
CA GLN A 367 -18.05 17.50 -4.66
C GLN A 367 -19.21 18.36 -5.17
N GLY A 368 -19.84 19.09 -4.26
CA GLY A 368 -21.10 19.78 -4.53
C GLY A 368 -22.18 18.74 -4.86
N ASP A 369 -22.90 18.91 -5.97
CA ASP A 369 -23.96 17.99 -6.40
C ASP A 369 -23.46 16.92 -7.39
N LYS A 370 -22.15 16.70 -7.49
CA LYS A 370 -21.55 15.81 -8.49
C LYS A 370 -20.62 14.77 -7.87
N TYR A 371 -20.64 13.58 -8.47
CA TYR A 371 -19.64 12.53 -8.24
C TYR A 371 -18.61 12.56 -9.36
N ARG A 372 -17.33 12.41 -8.99
CA ARG A 372 -16.21 12.33 -9.94
C ARG A 372 -15.31 11.14 -9.61
N ILE A 373 -14.85 10.43 -10.63
CA ILE A 373 -13.94 9.29 -10.46
C ILE A 373 -12.54 9.80 -10.11
N ILE A 374 -12.02 9.33 -8.97
CA ILE A 374 -10.62 9.57 -8.53
C ILE A 374 -9.74 8.33 -8.69
N GLY A 375 -10.33 7.18 -8.99
CA GLY A 375 -9.61 5.93 -9.24
C GLY A 375 -10.57 4.75 -9.39
N ILE A 376 -10.01 3.57 -9.67
CA ILE A 376 -10.74 2.32 -9.74
C ILE A 376 -10.09 1.23 -8.89
N ASN A 377 -10.93 0.40 -8.28
CA ASN A 377 -10.50 -0.76 -7.53
C ASN A 377 -9.69 -1.73 -8.40
N TYR A 378 -8.50 -2.07 -7.94
CA TYR A 378 -7.56 -2.97 -8.61
C TYR A 378 -7.55 -4.34 -7.92
N ALA A 379 -6.76 -4.44 -6.84
CA ALA A 379 -6.43 -5.68 -6.17
C ALA A 379 -6.17 -5.41 -4.69
N TRP A 380 -6.04 -6.46 -3.89
CA TRP A 380 -5.35 -6.36 -2.62
C TRP A 380 -3.94 -6.95 -2.75
N VAL A 381 -2.99 -6.38 -2.02
CA VAL A 381 -1.64 -6.92 -1.90
C VAL A 381 -1.25 -7.06 -0.44
N ASP A 382 -0.45 -8.09 -0.18
CA ASP A 382 0.27 -8.24 1.06
C ASP A 382 1.68 -7.69 0.83
N LEU A 383 2.00 -6.60 1.52
CA LEU A 383 3.33 -5.98 1.50
C LEU A 383 4.16 -6.52 2.66
N ASP A 384 5.47 -6.29 2.64
CA ASP A 384 6.37 -6.71 3.72
C ASP A 384 5.95 -6.16 5.11
N TYR A 385 5.20 -5.05 5.16
CA TYR A 385 4.83 -4.34 6.38
C TYR A 385 3.34 -3.97 6.54
N VAL A 386 2.46 -4.20 5.55
CA VAL A 386 0.98 -4.07 5.69
C VAL A 386 0.29 -5.16 4.89
N ASN A 387 -0.72 -5.82 5.46
CA ASN A 387 -1.47 -6.90 4.80
C ASN A 387 -2.80 -6.35 4.30
N HIS A 388 -3.33 -6.97 3.23
CA HIS A 388 -4.59 -6.56 2.60
C HIS A 388 -4.64 -5.05 2.32
N VAL A 389 -3.57 -4.53 1.74
CA VAL A 389 -3.59 -3.17 1.21
C VAL A 389 -4.44 -3.19 -0.05
N PHE A 390 -5.59 -2.53 -0.01
CA PHE A 390 -6.46 -2.39 -1.17
C PHE A 390 -5.91 -1.32 -2.08
N LEU A 391 -5.44 -1.75 -3.25
CA LEU A 391 -4.88 -0.90 -4.27
C LEU A 391 -5.97 -0.31 -5.16
N VAL A 392 -5.72 0.91 -5.55
CA VAL A 392 -6.52 1.67 -6.50
C VAL A 392 -5.61 2.13 -7.61
N VAL A 393 -6.04 1.93 -8.86
CA VAL A 393 -5.46 2.67 -9.98
C VAL A 393 -6.04 4.08 -9.95
N GLY A 394 -5.19 5.06 -9.69
CA GLY A 394 -5.58 6.46 -9.60
C GLY A 394 -5.87 7.06 -10.96
N SER A 395 -6.81 8.02 -10.99
CA SER A 395 -7.32 8.59 -12.24
C SER A 395 -6.28 9.29 -13.11
N ALA A 396 -5.16 9.73 -12.53
CA ALA A 396 -4.04 10.28 -13.29
C ALA A 396 -3.44 9.27 -14.30
N ALA A 397 -3.61 7.96 -14.07
CA ALA A 397 -3.10 6.92 -14.96
C ALA A 397 -3.83 6.88 -16.31
N PHE A 398 -5.15 7.03 -16.30
CA PHE A 398 -5.99 6.81 -17.49
C PHE A 398 -6.66 8.08 -18.03
N ALA A 399 -6.73 9.17 -17.27
CA ALA A 399 -7.39 10.40 -17.70
C ALA A 399 -6.82 11.00 -19.02
N PRO A 400 -5.49 11.02 -19.26
CA PRO A 400 -4.96 11.48 -20.54
C PRO A 400 -5.42 10.61 -21.71
N THR A 401 -5.36 9.29 -21.56
CA THR A 401 -5.78 8.32 -22.58
C THR A 401 -7.27 8.42 -22.87
N LEU A 402 -8.12 8.56 -21.85
CA LEU A 402 -9.56 8.76 -22.02
C LEU A 402 -9.86 10.01 -22.87
N LYS A 403 -9.12 11.11 -22.65
CA LYS A 403 -9.27 12.33 -23.45
C LYS A 403 -8.87 12.12 -24.91
N ASP A 404 -7.79 11.37 -25.16
CA ASP A 404 -7.33 11.10 -26.52
C ASP A 404 -8.27 10.13 -27.25
N LEU A 405 -8.81 9.13 -26.55
CA LEU A 405 -9.81 8.21 -27.08
C LEU A 405 -11.12 8.94 -27.41
N GLY A 406 -11.65 9.72 -26.46
CA GLY A 406 -12.88 10.50 -26.65
C GLY A 406 -12.77 11.63 -27.69
N SER A 407 -11.56 12.07 -28.04
CA SER A 407 -11.32 13.03 -29.13
C SER A 407 -10.94 12.37 -30.46
N GLY A 408 -10.85 11.03 -30.50
CA GLY A 408 -10.46 10.27 -31.70
C GLY A 408 -8.98 10.38 -32.08
N LYS A 409 -8.14 10.94 -31.20
CA LYS A 409 -6.67 10.97 -31.39
C LYS A 409 -6.03 9.60 -31.16
N LEU A 410 -6.69 8.78 -30.35
CA LEU A 410 -6.35 7.40 -30.08
C LEU A 410 -7.53 6.53 -30.53
N GLN A 411 -7.24 5.34 -31.04
CA GLN A 411 -8.24 4.33 -31.37
C GLN A 411 -8.04 3.09 -30.50
N ALA A 412 -9.13 2.56 -29.96
CA ALA A 412 -9.14 1.26 -29.28
C ALA A 412 -9.01 0.11 -30.30
N THR A 413 -8.51 -1.03 -29.85
CA THR A 413 -8.33 -2.22 -30.69
C THR A 413 -9.68 -2.95 -30.81
N PRO A 414 -10.19 -3.22 -32.02
CA PRO A 414 -11.41 -4.00 -32.19
C PRO A 414 -11.33 -5.33 -31.45
N VAL A 415 -12.43 -5.77 -30.81
CA VAL A 415 -12.44 -6.99 -29.98
C VAL A 415 -11.98 -8.22 -30.77
N GLU A 416 -12.31 -8.31 -32.06
CA GLU A 416 -11.90 -9.45 -32.88
C GLU A 416 -10.41 -9.45 -33.23
N ASP A 417 -9.73 -8.31 -33.14
CA ASP A 417 -8.27 -8.23 -33.23
C ASP A 417 -7.62 -8.36 -31.86
N TRP A 418 -8.28 -7.86 -30.81
CA TRP A 418 -7.87 -8.05 -29.42
C TRP A 418 -7.72 -9.53 -29.09
N ILE A 419 -8.67 -10.39 -29.43
CA ILE A 419 -8.61 -11.82 -29.06
C ILE A 419 -7.62 -12.65 -29.89
N LYS A 420 -7.10 -12.11 -31.01
CA LYS A 420 -6.09 -12.79 -31.83
C LYS A 420 -4.74 -12.60 -31.12
N ASP A 421 -4.40 -13.58 -30.28
CA ASP A 421 -3.21 -13.61 -29.41
C ASP A 421 -1.94 -12.97 -30.04
N PRO A 422 -1.50 -11.79 -29.59
CA PRO A 422 -0.23 -11.21 -30.03
C PRO A 422 0.99 -12.01 -29.53
N ASN A 423 0.86 -12.79 -28.45
CA ASN A 423 1.98 -13.47 -27.80
C ASN A 423 2.45 -14.76 -28.50
N VAL A 424 1.85 -15.17 -29.62
CA VAL A 424 2.40 -16.24 -30.46
C VAL A 424 3.46 -15.71 -31.44
N ASP A 425 3.44 -14.43 -31.82
CA ASP A 425 4.35 -13.89 -32.86
C ASP A 425 5.01 -12.52 -32.56
N SER A 426 4.60 -11.74 -31.55
CA SER A 426 4.89 -10.29 -31.52
C SER A 426 5.65 -9.71 -30.32
N ARG A 427 6.57 -10.44 -29.67
CA ARG A 427 7.60 -9.78 -28.82
C ARG A 427 8.48 -8.76 -29.59
N ALA A 428 8.25 -8.57 -30.90
CA ALA A 428 9.07 -7.74 -31.78
C ALA A 428 8.32 -6.78 -32.72
N GLY A 429 7.01 -6.55 -32.63
CA GLY A 429 6.39 -5.62 -33.58
C GLY A 429 4.93 -5.24 -33.35
N ALA A 430 4.69 -3.92 -33.40
CA ALA A 430 3.40 -3.25 -33.58
C ALA A 430 2.44 -3.24 -32.38
N MET A 431 2.18 -2.06 -31.81
CA MET A 431 0.93 -1.31 -32.06
C MET A 431 0.94 0.02 -31.30
N GLY A 432 0.72 1.11 -32.04
CA GLY A 432 0.75 2.49 -31.56
C GLY A 432 1.49 3.45 -32.50
N GLN A 433 1.25 3.36 -33.82
CA GLN A 433 1.74 4.37 -34.76
C GLN A 433 1.06 5.72 -34.46
N ARG A 434 1.87 6.75 -34.22
CA ARG A 434 1.40 8.13 -34.07
C ARG A 434 0.83 8.60 -35.40
N ALA A 435 -0.23 9.39 -35.35
CA ALA A 435 -0.88 10.02 -36.51
C ALA A 435 0.00 11.08 -37.26
N SER A 436 1.32 11.08 -37.07
CA SER A 436 2.25 11.98 -37.77
C SER A 436 2.81 11.44 -39.09
N ASP A 437 2.60 10.15 -39.40
CA ASP A 437 3.37 9.48 -40.46
C ASP A 437 2.54 9.19 -41.73
N LEU A 438 1.48 9.95 -41.97
CA LEU A 438 0.76 9.98 -43.25
C LEU A 438 0.80 11.39 -43.85
N ARG A 439 1.86 11.67 -44.63
CA ARG A 439 1.86 12.60 -45.76
C ARG A 439 2.74 12.08 -46.88
#